data_AF-A0A4U0PY32-F1
#
_entry.id   AF-A0A4U0PY32-F1
#
_cell.length_a   1.000
_cell.length_b   1.000
_cell.length_c   1.000
_cell.angle_alpha   90.00
_cell.angle_beta   90.00
_cell.angle_gamma   90.00
#
_symmetry.space_group_name_H-M   'P 1'
#
loop_
_entity.id
_entity.type
_entity.pdbx_description
1 polymer ?
#
loop_
_entity_poly.entity_id
_entity_poly.type
_entity_poly.pdbx_seq_one_letter_code
_entity_poly.pdbx_strand_id
1 'polypeptide(L)'
;MSGTLHLLIIDPQNDFCDIPGAALPVPGASADLGRVAALIERLGSRIDQIHVTLDTHHPIDIAHPGWWCDAAGAAPPPFTVISVADVETGVWRARDPARQPRSLNYVRALAARGRYQLVVWPEHCLLGGWGHSVEPRLFAALGGWARRELKQVNYVQKGMNEATEHYSAIQAEVPDEGDPHTLPDPRWIARLAEADTLLVAGEALSHCVAATVRDLADLLGPAQIGKLVLLSDCASPVPGFEALGERFLADLTARGMKLTRAAAWC
;
A
#
# COMPACT_ATOMS: atom_id res chain seq x y z
N MET A 1 -17.11 27.98 -7.25
CA MET A 1 -17.16 26.94 -6.22
C MET A 1 -15.95 26.05 -6.45
N SER A 2 -15.06 25.86 -5.47
CA SER A 2 -13.94 24.93 -5.65
C SER A 2 -14.50 23.50 -5.75
N GLY A 3 -13.92 22.68 -6.61
CA GLY A 3 -14.35 21.28 -6.78
C GLY A 3 -14.15 20.43 -5.51
N THR A 4 -14.72 19.23 -5.51
CA THR A 4 -14.63 18.27 -4.41
C THR A 4 -13.20 17.75 -4.24
N LEU A 5 -12.69 17.75 -3.00
CA LEU A 5 -11.32 17.37 -2.65
C LEU A 5 -11.29 16.17 -1.72
N HIS A 6 -10.78 15.05 -2.21
CA HIS A 6 -10.53 13.87 -1.36
C HIS A 6 -9.02 13.74 -1.10
N LEU A 7 -8.67 13.17 0.06
CA LEU A 7 -7.31 12.78 0.41
C LEU A 7 -7.24 11.28 0.65
N LEU A 8 -6.41 10.57 -0.11
CA LEU A 8 -6.07 9.16 0.06
C LEU A 8 -4.68 9.07 0.70
N ILE A 9 -4.61 8.45 1.87
CA ILE A 9 -3.37 8.22 2.62
C ILE A 9 -3.14 6.72 2.67
N ILE A 10 -2.07 6.28 2.03
CA ILE A 10 -1.77 4.86 1.85
C ILE A 10 -0.87 4.38 2.99
N ASP A 11 -1.33 3.38 3.72
CA ASP A 11 -0.60 2.63 4.75
C ASP A 11 0.26 3.50 5.71
N PRO A 12 -0.32 4.52 6.38
CA PRO A 12 0.44 5.41 7.27
C PRO A 12 0.74 4.76 8.64
N GLN A 13 1.25 3.53 8.64
CA GLN A 13 1.35 2.67 9.82
C GLN A 13 2.74 2.73 10.47
N ASN A 14 2.80 2.46 11.77
CA ASN A 14 4.02 2.49 12.56
C ASN A 14 5.14 1.62 11.98
N ASP A 15 4.81 0.42 11.46
CA ASP A 15 5.82 -0.48 10.92
C ASP A 15 6.52 0.03 9.67
N PHE A 16 5.92 0.97 8.94
CA PHE A 16 6.55 1.63 7.80
C PHE A 16 7.30 2.91 8.17
N CYS A 17 7.13 3.40 9.40
CA CYS A 17 7.78 4.63 9.85
C CYS A 17 9.22 4.35 10.30
N ASP A 18 10.14 5.27 10.03
CA ASP A 18 11.53 5.28 10.50
C ASP A 18 11.64 5.64 12.00
N ILE A 19 10.95 4.87 12.84
CA ILE A 19 10.86 5.00 14.30
C ILE A 19 11.29 3.71 15.02
N PRO A 20 11.69 3.78 16.30
CA PRO A 20 12.04 2.59 17.07
C PRO A 20 10.89 1.59 17.15
N GLY A 21 11.19 0.32 16.89
CA GLY A 21 10.23 -0.79 16.99
C GLY A 21 9.51 -1.13 15.69
N ALA A 22 9.61 -0.27 14.65
CA ALA A 22 9.02 -0.54 13.35
C ALA A 22 9.67 -1.76 12.67
N ALA A 23 8.85 -2.67 12.13
CA ALA A 23 9.32 -3.90 11.50
C ALA A 23 9.91 -3.69 10.09
N LEU A 24 9.37 -2.74 9.32
CA LEU A 24 9.75 -2.47 7.94
C LEU A 24 9.91 -0.96 7.67
N PRO A 25 10.80 -0.27 8.41
CA PRO A 25 10.91 1.18 8.36
C PRO A 25 11.35 1.67 6.97
N VAL A 26 10.58 2.62 6.42
CA VAL A 26 10.91 3.35 5.19
C VAL A 26 11.59 4.67 5.61
N PRO A 27 12.85 4.92 5.21
CA PRO A 27 13.54 6.16 5.57
C PRO A 27 12.80 7.39 5.05
N GLY A 28 12.52 8.35 5.94
CA GLY A 28 11.78 9.57 5.61
C GLY A 28 10.27 9.48 5.89
N ALA A 29 9.69 8.29 6.06
CA ALA A 29 8.25 8.11 6.23
C ALA A 29 7.65 8.93 7.38
N SER A 30 8.32 9.03 8.53
CA SER A 30 7.80 9.84 9.65
C SER A 30 7.72 11.33 9.30
N ALA A 31 8.67 11.82 8.50
CA ALA A 31 8.68 13.21 8.05
C ALA A 31 7.60 13.44 6.98
N ASP A 32 7.37 12.45 6.11
CA ASP A 32 6.35 12.46 5.06
C ASP A 32 4.95 12.51 5.69
N LEU A 33 4.63 11.59 6.61
CA LEU A 33 3.37 11.59 7.34
C LEU A 33 3.18 12.82 8.22
N GLY A 34 4.27 13.39 8.76
CA GLY A 34 4.25 14.68 9.45
C GLY A 34 3.81 15.85 8.54
N ARG A 35 4.21 15.84 7.26
CA ARG A 35 3.74 16.84 6.28
C ARG A 35 2.28 16.62 5.89
N VAL A 36 1.83 15.36 5.82
CA VAL A 36 0.41 15.02 5.63
C VAL A 36 -0.43 15.52 6.81
N ALA A 37 0.01 15.32 8.05
CA ALA A 37 -0.66 15.82 9.25
C ALA A 37 -0.82 17.35 9.21
N ALA A 38 0.26 18.07 8.90
CA ALA A 38 0.22 19.53 8.76
C ALA A 38 -0.68 20.00 7.61
N LEU A 39 -0.73 19.26 6.51
CA LEU A 39 -1.63 19.53 5.39
C LEU A 39 -3.11 19.39 5.80
N ILE A 40 -3.46 18.32 6.52
CA ILE A 40 -4.82 18.08 7.02
C ILE A 40 -5.27 19.22 7.93
N GLU A 41 -4.41 19.65 8.86
CA GLU A 41 -4.70 20.76 9.76
C GLU A 41 -4.88 22.08 9.01
N ARG A 42 -4.05 22.34 7.99
CA ARG A 42 -4.10 23.56 7.20
C ARG A 42 -5.32 23.63 6.29
N LEU A 43 -5.70 22.53 5.65
CA LEU A 43 -6.84 22.49 4.72
C LEU A 43 -8.18 22.40 5.44
N GLY A 44 -8.26 21.67 6.57
CA GLY A 44 -9.46 21.57 7.40
C GLY A 44 -10.72 21.24 6.60
N SER A 45 -11.70 22.15 6.65
CA SER A 45 -13.00 22.06 5.97
C SER A 45 -12.94 21.98 4.45
N ARG A 46 -11.79 22.31 3.84
CA ARG A 46 -11.57 22.18 2.40
C ARG A 46 -11.39 20.74 1.94
N ILE A 47 -11.10 19.81 2.85
CA ILE A 47 -11.08 18.39 2.54
C ILE A 47 -12.49 17.84 2.70
N ASP A 48 -13.03 17.28 1.64
CA ASP A 48 -14.38 16.72 1.62
C ASP A 48 -14.42 15.33 2.27
N GLN A 49 -13.44 14.48 1.96
CA GLN A 49 -13.30 13.11 2.48
C GLN A 49 -11.83 12.75 2.69
N ILE A 50 -11.56 11.93 3.72
CA ILE A 50 -10.25 11.31 3.93
C ILE A 50 -10.41 9.78 3.92
N HIS A 51 -9.59 9.13 3.11
CA HIS A 51 -9.47 7.68 3.02
C HIS A 51 -8.09 7.26 3.52
N VAL A 52 -8.03 6.26 4.38
CA VAL A 52 -6.79 5.68 4.90
C VAL A 52 -6.78 4.20 4.57
N THR A 53 -5.73 3.71 3.92
CA THR A 53 -5.55 2.27 3.74
C THR A 53 -4.68 1.73 4.87
N LEU A 54 -4.92 0.48 5.26
CA LEU A 54 -4.16 -0.21 6.29
C LEU A 54 -3.74 -1.57 5.76
N ASP A 55 -2.44 -1.76 5.58
CA ASP A 55 -1.88 -3.08 5.41
C ASP A 55 -2.15 -3.90 6.66
N THR A 56 -2.65 -5.12 6.50
CA THR A 56 -3.25 -5.87 7.60
C THR A 56 -2.96 -7.35 7.41
N HIS A 57 -1.90 -7.82 8.05
CA HIS A 57 -1.44 -9.20 7.88
C HIS A 57 -1.65 -10.07 9.11
N HIS A 58 -1.67 -11.37 8.86
CA HIS A 58 -1.41 -12.39 9.88
C HIS A 58 0.07 -12.80 9.84
N PRO A 59 0.61 -13.40 10.93
CA PRO A 59 2.00 -13.88 10.93
C PRO A 59 2.28 -14.94 9.86
N ILE A 60 1.28 -15.79 9.58
CA ILE A 60 1.33 -16.75 8.48
C ILE A 60 0.72 -16.10 7.25
N ASP A 61 1.58 -15.58 6.39
CA ASP A 61 1.27 -14.90 5.12
C ASP A 61 2.29 -15.32 4.07
N ILE A 62 1.88 -15.46 2.80
CA ILE A 62 2.73 -15.93 1.70
C ILE A 62 3.97 -15.05 1.47
N ALA A 63 3.93 -13.78 1.89
CA ALA A 63 5.05 -12.86 1.84
C ALA A 63 5.87 -12.82 3.14
N HIS A 64 5.55 -13.65 4.14
CA HIS A 64 6.28 -13.72 5.42
C HIS A 64 7.15 -14.98 5.55
N PRO A 65 8.20 -14.97 6.40
CA PRO A 65 9.12 -16.08 6.57
C PRO A 65 8.42 -17.37 7.06
N GLY A 66 7.38 -17.22 7.88
CA GLY A 66 6.63 -18.34 8.45
C GLY A 66 5.99 -19.27 7.42
N TRP A 67 5.69 -18.76 6.21
CA TRP A 67 5.09 -19.54 5.13
C TRP A 67 6.05 -20.53 4.47
N TRP A 68 7.35 -20.24 4.50
CA TRP A 68 8.34 -20.94 3.70
C TRP A 68 9.38 -21.68 4.55
N CYS A 69 9.98 -22.72 3.98
CA CYS A 69 11.18 -23.35 4.51
C CYS A 69 12.08 -23.93 3.40
N ASP A 70 13.37 -24.06 3.70
CA ASP A 70 14.35 -24.73 2.86
C ASP A 70 14.40 -26.27 3.10
N ALA A 71 15.48 -26.94 2.67
CA ALA A 71 15.70 -28.36 2.93
C ALA A 71 16.04 -28.70 4.39
N ALA A 72 16.56 -27.74 5.16
CA ALA A 72 16.84 -27.88 6.58
C ALA A 72 15.64 -27.51 7.48
N GLY A 73 14.55 -26.98 6.90
CA GLY A 73 13.39 -26.49 7.64
C GLY A 73 13.50 -25.03 8.10
N ALA A 74 14.57 -24.33 7.71
CA ALA A 74 14.81 -22.93 8.05
C ALA A 74 13.96 -22.00 7.17
N ALA A 75 13.45 -20.92 7.76
CA ALA A 75 12.71 -19.89 7.03
C ALA A 75 13.67 -19.02 6.17
N PRO A 76 13.21 -18.49 5.03
CA PRO A 76 13.96 -17.48 4.31
C PRO A 76 14.15 -16.22 5.17
N PRO A 77 15.33 -15.59 5.16
CA PRO A 77 15.50 -14.29 5.79
C PRO A 77 14.65 -13.23 5.05
N PRO A 78 14.21 -12.15 5.72
CA PRO A 78 13.59 -11.02 5.06
C PRO A 78 14.43 -10.48 3.89
N PHE A 79 13.75 -9.89 2.91
CA PHE A 79 14.23 -9.43 1.60
C PHE A 79 14.70 -10.55 0.66
N THR A 80 14.43 -11.82 0.96
CA THR A 80 14.66 -12.93 0.02
C THR A 80 13.67 -12.83 -1.14
N VAL A 81 14.18 -12.84 -2.37
CA VAL A 81 13.34 -13.00 -3.56
C VAL A 81 13.17 -14.49 -3.86
N ILE A 82 11.93 -14.96 -3.95
CA ILE A 82 11.60 -16.36 -4.29
C ILE A 82 11.10 -16.40 -5.73
N SER A 83 11.87 -17.06 -6.61
CA SER A 83 11.50 -17.25 -8.02
C SER A 83 10.62 -18.50 -8.22
N VAL A 84 9.99 -18.61 -9.40
CA VAL A 84 9.28 -19.83 -9.81
C VAL A 84 10.21 -21.05 -9.74
N ALA A 85 11.45 -20.90 -10.22
CA ALA A 85 12.43 -21.97 -10.25
C ALA A 85 12.83 -22.43 -8.83
N ASP A 86 12.93 -21.51 -7.87
CA ASP A 86 13.24 -21.86 -6.48
C ASP A 86 12.15 -22.77 -5.88
N VAL A 87 10.88 -22.50 -6.18
CA VAL A 87 9.76 -23.32 -5.68
C VAL A 87 9.68 -24.67 -6.42
N GLU A 88 9.89 -24.68 -7.73
CA GLU A 88 9.86 -25.91 -8.55
C GLU A 88 10.98 -26.87 -8.21
N THR A 89 12.18 -26.35 -7.94
CA THR A 89 13.36 -27.14 -7.58
C THR A 89 13.43 -27.43 -6.08
N GLY A 90 12.55 -26.81 -5.28
CA GLY A 90 12.47 -27.02 -3.84
C GLY A 90 13.61 -26.37 -3.05
N VAL A 91 14.21 -25.30 -3.58
CA VAL A 91 15.04 -24.38 -2.79
C VAL A 91 14.20 -23.79 -1.67
N TRP A 92 12.99 -23.33 -2.02
CA TRP A 92 11.96 -22.90 -1.07
C TRP A 92 10.69 -23.73 -1.25
N ARG A 93 10.10 -24.18 -0.14
CA ARG A 93 8.83 -24.90 -0.11
C ARG A 93 7.89 -24.26 0.90
N ALA A 94 6.59 -24.40 0.69
CA ALA A 94 5.61 -24.09 1.71
C ALA A 94 5.88 -24.97 2.94
N ARG A 95 5.96 -24.33 4.11
CA ARG A 95 6.21 -25.00 5.39
C ARG A 95 5.11 -26.00 5.73
N ASP A 96 3.87 -25.66 5.37
CA ASP A 96 2.74 -26.60 5.35
C ASP A 96 2.65 -27.26 3.95
N PRO A 97 2.90 -28.57 3.84
CA PRO A 97 2.85 -29.28 2.56
C PRO A 97 1.49 -29.18 1.86
N ALA A 98 0.38 -29.01 2.61
CA ALA A 98 -0.94 -28.86 2.02
C ALA A 98 -1.07 -27.56 1.19
N ARG A 99 -0.25 -26.55 1.50
CA ARG A 99 -0.23 -25.25 0.80
C ARG A 99 0.73 -25.22 -0.38
N GLN A 100 1.55 -26.26 -0.58
CA GLN A 100 2.57 -26.29 -1.64
C GLN A 100 1.97 -26.06 -3.05
N PRO A 101 0.87 -26.73 -3.47
CA PRO A 101 0.29 -26.50 -4.79
C PRO A 101 -0.19 -25.05 -4.97
N ARG A 102 -0.86 -24.47 -3.96
CA ARG A 102 -1.34 -23.07 -4.00
C ARG A 102 -0.16 -22.10 -4.09
N SER A 103 0.90 -22.34 -3.31
CA SER A 103 2.09 -21.49 -3.27
C SER A 103 2.81 -21.46 -4.62
N LEU A 104 3.02 -22.61 -5.25
CA LEU A 104 3.62 -22.68 -6.59
C LEU A 104 2.75 -22.01 -7.66
N ASN A 105 1.43 -22.22 -7.62
CA ASN A 105 0.51 -21.58 -8.54
C ASN A 105 0.52 -20.05 -8.39
N TYR A 106 0.55 -19.55 -7.15
CA TYR A 106 0.67 -18.12 -6.86
C TYR A 106 1.97 -17.53 -7.43
N VAL A 107 3.14 -18.13 -7.13
CA VAL A 107 4.43 -17.59 -7.60
C VAL A 107 4.50 -17.59 -9.14
N ARG A 108 3.94 -18.61 -9.80
CA ARG A 108 3.80 -18.63 -11.27
C ARG A 108 2.88 -17.52 -11.79
N ALA A 109 1.71 -17.31 -11.17
CA ALA A 109 0.77 -16.29 -11.58
C ALA A 109 1.35 -14.88 -11.37
N LEU A 110 2.03 -14.64 -10.25
CA LEU A 110 2.72 -13.39 -9.95
C LEU A 110 3.81 -13.10 -11.01
N ALA A 111 4.66 -14.07 -11.30
CA ALA A 111 5.71 -13.93 -12.33
C ALA A 111 5.12 -13.68 -13.73
N ALA A 112 4.02 -14.36 -14.09
CA ALA A 112 3.35 -14.17 -15.38
C ALA A 112 2.75 -12.76 -15.56
N ARG A 113 2.34 -12.10 -14.46
CA ARG A 113 1.89 -10.70 -14.49
C ARG A 113 3.03 -9.70 -14.70
N GLY A 114 4.27 -10.10 -14.41
CA GLY A 114 5.49 -9.32 -14.74
C GLY A 114 5.70 -8.04 -13.93
N ARG A 115 4.84 -7.72 -12.96
CA ARG A 115 4.99 -6.54 -12.10
C ARG A 115 6.02 -6.76 -11.00
N TYR A 116 5.98 -7.92 -10.34
CA TYR A 116 6.82 -8.26 -9.20
C TYR A 116 7.25 -9.72 -9.24
N GLN A 117 8.32 -10.03 -8.50
CA GLN A 117 8.59 -11.37 -7.99
C GLN A 117 8.18 -11.42 -6.52
N LEU A 118 8.01 -12.62 -5.96
CA LEU A 118 7.71 -12.74 -4.52
C LEU A 118 8.93 -12.28 -3.73
N VAL A 119 8.73 -11.29 -2.86
CA VAL A 119 9.70 -10.84 -1.87
C VAL A 119 9.20 -11.28 -0.51
N VAL A 120 10.07 -11.90 0.28
CA VAL A 120 9.77 -12.21 1.68
C VAL A 120 10.05 -10.97 2.50
N TRP A 121 9.05 -10.40 3.16
CA TRP A 121 9.17 -9.24 4.05
C TRP A 121 9.39 -9.69 5.50
N PRO A 122 9.93 -8.83 6.39
CA PRO A 122 9.77 -9.08 7.82
C PRO A 122 8.28 -9.12 8.18
N GLU A 123 7.88 -9.82 9.25
CA GLU A 123 6.50 -9.75 9.74
C GLU A 123 6.19 -8.29 10.12
N HIS A 124 5.24 -7.69 9.44
CA HIS A 124 4.87 -6.28 9.61
C HIS A 124 3.36 -6.11 9.55
N CYS A 125 2.87 -4.99 10.07
CA CYS A 125 1.47 -4.60 10.07
C CYS A 125 0.53 -5.70 10.58
N LEU A 126 1.00 -6.46 11.58
CA LEU A 126 0.25 -7.59 12.14
C LEU A 126 -1.02 -7.09 12.83
N LEU A 127 -2.18 -7.61 12.40
CA LEU A 127 -3.50 -7.15 12.84
C LEU A 127 -3.60 -7.05 14.37
N GLY A 128 -3.91 -5.85 14.85
CA GLY A 128 -4.08 -5.55 16.28
C GLY A 128 -2.77 -5.29 17.05
N GLY A 129 -1.62 -5.38 16.38
CA GLY A 129 -0.33 -5.00 16.94
C GLY A 129 -0.08 -3.49 16.93
N TRP A 130 0.97 -3.06 17.64
CA TRP A 130 1.41 -1.67 17.61
C TRP A 130 1.84 -1.23 16.21
N GLY A 131 2.58 -2.09 15.51
CA GLY A 131 3.06 -1.85 14.15
C GLY A 131 1.94 -1.61 13.12
N HIS A 132 0.78 -2.23 13.33
CA HIS A 132 -0.43 -2.08 12.51
C HIS A 132 -1.15 -0.72 12.71
N SER A 133 -0.90 -0.04 13.82
CA SER A 133 -1.58 1.23 14.11
C SER A 133 -1.06 2.37 13.24
N VAL A 134 -1.93 3.33 12.91
CA VAL A 134 -1.54 4.58 12.23
C VAL A 134 -0.52 5.35 13.08
N GLU A 135 0.46 5.98 12.42
CA GLU A 135 1.47 6.82 13.06
C GLU A 135 0.80 7.86 13.98
N PRO A 136 1.25 8.00 15.25
CA PRO A 136 0.53 8.77 16.26
C PRO A 136 0.23 10.23 15.92
N ARG A 137 1.14 10.96 15.26
CA ARG A 137 0.92 12.37 14.89
C ARG A 137 -0.15 12.49 13.82
N LEU A 138 -0.09 11.65 12.79
CA LEU A 138 -1.11 11.61 11.75
C LEU A 138 -2.46 11.14 12.31
N PHE A 139 -2.48 10.13 13.18
CA PHE A 139 -3.70 9.68 13.86
C PHE A 139 -4.37 10.81 14.65
N ALA A 140 -3.57 11.63 15.36
CA ALA A 140 -4.07 12.80 16.06
C ALA A 140 -4.67 13.86 15.11
N ALA A 141 -4.01 14.14 13.98
CA ALA A 141 -4.49 15.08 12.97
C ALA A 141 -5.80 14.62 12.32
N LEU A 142 -5.89 13.33 11.95
CA LEU A 142 -7.10 12.69 11.42
C LEU A 142 -8.27 12.79 12.39
N GLY A 143 -8.05 12.46 13.66
CA GLY A 143 -9.07 12.59 14.70
C GLY A 143 -9.47 14.04 14.94
N GLY A 144 -8.52 14.97 14.86
CA GLY A 144 -8.76 16.41 14.96
C GLY A 144 -9.65 16.92 13.84
N TRP A 145 -9.35 16.55 12.60
CA TRP A 145 -10.18 16.86 11.43
C TRP A 145 -11.58 16.27 11.56
N ALA A 146 -11.69 14.98 11.89
CA ALA A 146 -12.98 14.30 12.04
C ALA A 146 -13.90 14.99 13.07
N ARG A 147 -13.35 15.40 14.22
CA ARG A 147 -14.10 16.09 15.27
C ARG A 147 -14.51 17.52 14.88
N ARG A 148 -13.65 18.26 14.17
CA ARG A 148 -13.93 19.64 13.75
C ARG A 148 -14.95 19.70 12.63
N GLU A 149 -14.78 18.85 11.62
CA GLU A 149 -15.62 18.83 10.42
C GLU A 149 -16.86 17.96 10.58
N LEU A 150 -17.00 17.23 11.70
CA LEU A 150 -18.08 16.27 11.98
C LEU A 150 -18.20 15.21 10.87
N LYS A 151 -17.06 14.74 10.37
CA LYS A 151 -16.93 13.74 9.31
C LYS A 151 -16.18 12.51 9.81
N GLN A 152 -16.40 11.38 9.17
CA GLN A 152 -15.67 10.15 9.45
C GLN A 152 -14.47 10.02 8.51
N VAL A 153 -13.36 9.50 9.02
CA VAL A 153 -12.25 9.00 8.20
C VAL A 153 -12.61 7.58 7.75
N ASN A 154 -12.50 7.32 6.46
CA ASN A 154 -12.80 6.01 5.88
C ASN A 154 -11.54 5.13 5.88
N TYR A 155 -11.48 4.16 6.78
CA TYR A 155 -10.39 3.18 6.84
C TYR A 155 -10.70 1.95 5.98
N VAL A 156 -9.74 1.54 5.15
CA VAL A 156 -9.84 0.38 4.23
C VAL A 156 -8.70 -0.58 4.52
N GLN A 157 -9.02 -1.80 4.93
CA GLN A 157 -8.01 -2.84 5.19
C GLN A 157 -7.66 -3.58 3.91
N LYS A 158 -6.41 -4.02 3.81
CA LYS A 158 -5.86 -4.79 2.70
C LYS A 158 -4.87 -5.82 3.23
N GLY A 159 -4.60 -6.91 2.51
CA GLY A 159 -3.60 -7.93 2.92
C GLY A 159 -4.08 -9.04 3.86
N MET A 160 -5.39 -9.14 4.15
CA MET A 160 -5.90 -10.17 5.08
C MET A 160 -5.93 -11.58 4.49
N ASN A 161 -5.89 -11.74 3.16
CA ASN A 161 -5.81 -13.05 2.53
C ASN A 161 -4.37 -13.53 2.56
N GLU A 162 -4.09 -14.57 3.35
CA GLU A 162 -2.72 -15.00 3.64
C GLU A 162 -1.98 -15.61 2.44
N ALA A 163 -2.67 -15.85 1.32
CA ALA A 163 -2.11 -16.58 0.19
C ALA A 163 -1.82 -15.70 -1.03
N THR A 164 -1.93 -14.37 -0.88
CA THR A 164 -1.62 -13.43 -1.96
C THR A 164 -1.12 -12.10 -1.40
N GLU A 165 -0.01 -11.61 -1.96
CA GLU A 165 0.48 -10.26 -1.68
C GLU A 165 -0.53 -9.20 -2.14
N HIS A 166 -0.64 -8.10 -1.38
CA HIS A 166 -1.70 -7.12 -1.52
C HIS A 166 -1.19 -5.67 -1.41
N TYR A 167 -0.17 -5.31 -2.20
CA TYR A 167 0.37 -3.94 -2.23
C TYR A 167 -0.70 -2.90 -2.60
N SER A 168 -1.47 -3.15 -3.65
CA SER A 168 -2.54 -2.25 -4.08
C SER A 168 -3.72 -2.33 -3.12
N ALA A 169 -4.24 -1.20 -2.67
CA ALA A 169 -5.50 -1.16 -1.92
C ALA A 169 -6.73 -1.45 -2.80
N ILE A 170 -6.55 -1.53 -4.13
CA ILE A 170 -7.61 -1.81 -5.08
C ILE A 170 -7.83 -3.31 -5.26
N GLN A 171 -6.76 -4.11 -5.33
CA GLN A 171 -6.84 -5.55 -5.56
C GLN A 171 -5.51 -6.23 -5.20
N ALA A 172 -5.54 -7.55 -5.00
CA ALA A 172 -4.33 -8.33 -4.76
C ALA A 172 -3.43 -8.43 -5.99
N GLU A 173 -2.15 -8.74 -5.78
CA GLU A 173 -1.22 -9.02 -6.87
C GLU A 173 -1.60 -10.28 -7.65
N VAL A 174 -2.26 -11.24 -7.00
CA VAL A 174 -3.01 -12.32 -7.67
C VAL A 174 -4.35 -12.46 -6.94
N PRO A 175 -5.44 -11.87 -7.47
CA PRO A 175 -6.75 -11.94 -6.85
C PRO A 175 -7.28 -13.36 -6.77
N ASP A 176 -8.00 -13.64 -5.70
CA ASP A 176 -8.73 -14.87 -5.46
C ASP A 176 -10.21 -14.62 -5.72
N GLU A 177 -10.78 -15.22 -6.75
CA GLU A 177 -12.18 -15.04 -7.12
C GLU A 177 -13.16 -15.48 -6.01
N GLY A 178 -12.70 -16.35 -5.10
CA GLY A 178 -13.46 -16.78 -3.94
C GLY A 178 -13.42 -15.81 -2.75
N ASP A 179 -12.53 -14.81 -2.79
CA ASP A 179 -12.37 -13.81 -1.73
C ASP A 179 -12.57 -12.38 -2.27
N PRO A 180 -13.75 -11.79 -2.03
CA PRO A 180 -14.05 -10.41 -2.44
C PRO A 180 -13.08 -9.35 -1.89
N HIS A 181 -12.36 -9.63 -0.80
CA HIS A 181 -11.37 -8.69 -0.24
C HIS A 181 -10.10 -8.59 -1.07
N THR A 182 -9.89 -9.50 -2.02
CA THR A 182 -8.78 -9.47 -2.97
C THR A 182 -9.14 -8.80 -4.30
N LEU A 183 -10.42 -8.46 -4.48
CA LEU A 183 -10.99 -7.90 -5.70
C LEU A 183 -11.30 -6.40 -5.54
N PRO A 184 -11.39 -5.64 -6.65
CA PRO A 184 -11.85 -4.25 -6.62
C PRO A 184 -13.20 -4.08 -5.94
N ASP A 185 -13.29 -3.21 -4.91
CA ASP A 185 -14.58 -2.77 -4.36
C ASP A 185 -15.17 -1.62 -5.22
N PRO A 186 -16.18 -1.89 -6.07
CA PRO A 186 -16.72 -0.89 -6.98
C PRO A 186 -17.34 0.30 -6.23
N ARG A 187 -17.80 0.11 -4.98
CA ARG A 187 -18.41 1.20 -4.19
C ARG A 187 -17.34 2.17 -3.69
N TRP A 188 -16.21 1.65 -3.24
CA TRP A 188 -15.10 2.50 -2.81
C TRP A 188 -14.46 3.23 -4.00
N ILE A 189 -14.27 2.53 -5.12
CA ILE A 189 -13.75 3.14 -6.36
C ILE A 189 -14.67 4.26 -6.85
N ALA A 190 -15.99 4.05 -6.86
CA ALA A 190 -16.94 5.09 -7.22
C ALA A 190 -16.83 6.33 -6.32
N ARG A 191 -16.68 6.13 -5.00
CA ARG A 191 -16.44 7.22 -4.04
C ARG A 191 -15.14 7.98 -4.29
N LEU A 192 -14.05 7.30 -4.65
CA LEU A 192 -12.80 7.97 -5.04
C LEU A 192 -12.98 8.76 -6.34
N ALA A 193 -13.77 8.23 -7.28
CA ALA A 193 -14.02 8.85 -8.58
C ALA A 193 -14.90 10.11 -8.51
N GLU A 194 -15.74 10.26 -7.47
CA GLU A 194 -16.56 11.46 -7.19
C GLU A 194 -15.71 12.73 -6.94
N ALA A 195 -14.44 12.58 -6.57
CA ALA A 195 -13.56 13.70 -6.33
C ALA A 195 -13.17 14.40 -7.64
N ASP A 196 -13.30 15.73 -7.67
CA ASP A 196 -12.69 16.57 -8.71
C ASP A 196 -11.16 16.55 -8.58
N THR A 197 -10.65 16.35 -7.36
CA THR A 197 -9.24 16.09 -7.08
C THR A 197 -9.08 15.05 -5.98
N LEU A 198 -8.24 14.06 -6.25
CA LEU A 198 -7.78 13.08 -5.28
C LEU A 198 -6.30 13.34 -4.98
N LEU A 199 -6.01 13.91 -3.80
CA LEU A 199 -4.65 13.98 -3.28
C LEU A 199 -4.22 12.60 -2.80
N VAL A 200 -2.98 12.21 -3.10
CA VAL A 200 -2.40 10.94 -2.67
C VAL A 200 -1.12 11.20 -1.89
N ALA A 201 -0.98 10.50 -0.76
CA ALA A 201 0.22 10.44 0.07
C ALA A 201 0.29 9.07 0.76
N GLY A 202 1.35 8.82 1.52
CA GLY A 202 1.52 7.61 2.32
C GLY A 202 2.70 6.77 1.85
N GLU A 203 2.76 5.52 2.32
CA GLU A 203 3.92 4.66 2.17
C GLU A 203 3.58 3.29 1.58
N ALA A 204 4.52 2.60 0.92
CA ALA A 204 5.76 3.13 0.36
C ALA A 204 5.56 3.58 -1.09
N LEU A 205 6.28 4.62 -1.53
CA LEU A 205 6.27 5.13 -2.92
C LEU A 205 6.54 4.03 -3.96
N SER A 206 7.43 3.09 -3.65
CA SER A 206 7.85 2.03 -4.58
C SER A 206 6.90 0.84 -4.65
N HIS A 207 5.99 0.67 -3.69
CA HIS A 207 5.11 -0.49 -3.56
C HIS A 207 3.64 -0.06 -3.42
N CYS A 208 3.10 0.03 -2.20
CA CYS A 208 1.67 0.24 -1.97
C CYS A 208 1.12 1.50 -2.66
N VAL A 209 1.87 2.62 -2.61
CA VAL A 209 1.48 3.85 -3.32
C VAL A 209 1.48 3.62 -4.83
N ALA A 210 2.58 3.09 -5.38
CA ALA A 210 2.69 2.84 -6.81
C ALA A 210 1.61 1.89 -7.32
N ALA A 211 1.40 0.76 -6.64
CA ALA A 211 0.44 -0.26 -7.02
C ALA A 211 -1.00 0.25 -6.95
N THR A 212 -1.37 0.90 -5.83
CA THR A 212 -2.72 1.46 -5.64
C THR A 212 -3.03 2.52 -6.69
N VAL A 213 -2.11 3.45 -6.95
CA VAL A 213 -2.35 4.55 -7.89
C VAL A 213 -2.36 4.05 -9.34
N ARG A 214 -1.53 3.05 -9.69
CA ARG A 214 -1.56 2.39 -11.00
C ARG A 214 -2.91 1.73 -11.25
N ASP A 215 -3.35 0.85 -10.35
CA ASP A 215 -4.62 0.14 -10.50
C ASP A 215 -5.80 1.11 -10.54
N LEU A 216 -5.79 2.14 -9.67
CA LEU A 216 -6.83 3.17 -9.68
C LEU A 216 -6.84 3.94 -11.00
N ALA A 217 -5.68 4.35 -11.52
CA ALA A 217 -5.60 5.07 -12.79
C ALA A 217 -6.06 4.22 -13.99
N ASP A 218 -5.82 2.90 -13.95
CA ASP A 218 -6.29 1.96 -14.96
C ASP A 218 -7.82 1.83 -14.93
N LEU A 219 -8.42 1.75 -13.73
CA LEU A 219 -9.87 1.66 -13.55
C LEU A 219 -10.61 2.97 -13.86
N LEU A 220 -10.05 4.11 -13.48
CA LEU A 220 -10.63 5.43 -13.77
C LEU A 220 -10.57 5.79 -15.27
N GLY A 221 -9.57 5.24 -15.96
CA GLY A 221 -9.33 5.48 -17.38
C GLY A 221 -8.72 6.86 -17.69
N PRO A 222 -8.22 7.07 -18.93
CA PRO A 222 -7.38 8.21 -19.29
C PRO A 222 -7.99 9.59 -19.03
N ALA A 223 -9.31 9.72 -19.19
CA ALA A 223 -10.02 10.99 -19.01
C ALA A 223 -10.01 11.51 -17.56
N GLN A 224 -9.76 10.63 -16.59
CA GLN A 224 -9.86 10.95 -15.17
C GLN A 224 -8.50 10.98 -14.46
N ILE A 225 -7.41 10.48 -15.06
CA ILE A 225 -6.08 10.43 -14.43
C ILE A 225 -5.62 11.82 -13.96
N GLY A 226 -6.01 12.90 -14.66
CA GLY A 226 -5.67 14.28 -14.29
C GLY A 226 -6.23 14.79 -12.96
N LYS A 227 -7.13 14.03 -12.31
CA LYS A 227 -7.62 14.30 -10.95
C LYS A 227 -6.70 13.75 -9.87
N LEU A 228 -5.84 12.78 -10.20
CA LEU A 228 -4.89 12.17 -9.28
C LEU A 228 -3.71 13.13 -9.10
N VAL A 229 -3.45 13.52 -7.85
CA VAL A 229 -2.36 14.44 -7.50
C VAL A 229 -1.54 13.80 -6.40
N LEU A 230 -0.35 13.32 -6.73
CA LEU A 230 0.57 12.79 -5.73
C LEU A 230 1.32 13.95 -5.05
N LEU A 231 1.30 13.93 -3.72
CA LEU A 231 2.13 14.79 -2.88
C LEU A 231 3.54 14.21 -2.86
N SER A 232 4.42 14.69 -3.73
CA SER A 232 5.73 14.09 -4.00
C SER A 232 6.73 14.20 -2.85
N ASP A 233 6.44 15.03 -1.86
CA ASP A 233 7.15 15.06 -0.59
C ASP A 233 6.34 14.41 0.53
N CYS A 234 5.42 13.50 0.26
CA CYS A 234 4.64 12.78 1.28
C CYS A 234 4.57 11.28 0.99
N ALA A 235 5.61 10.73 0.37
CA ALA A 235 5.78 9.30 0.10
C ALA A 235 7.26 9.01 -0.18
N SER A 236 7.80 7.97 0.43
CA SER A 236 9.20 7.56 0.29
C SER A 236 9.32 6.11 -0.19
N PRO A 237 10.35 5.75 -0.99
CA PRO A 237 10.51 4.38 -1.48
C PRO A 237 11.14 3.48 -0.42
N VAL A 238 10.75 2.20 -0.41
CA VAL A 238 11.49 1.15 0.33
C VAL A 238 12.94 1.13 -0.15
N PRO A 239 13.95 1.10 0.76
CA PRO A 239 15.36 1.08 0.39
C PRO A 239 15.72 -0.07 -0.57
N GLY A 240 16.47 0.25 -1.62
CA GLY A 240 16.84 -0.71 -2.67
C GLY A 240 15.78 -0.90 -3.77
N PHE A 241 14.63 -0.24 -3.64
CA PHE A 241 13.53 -0.27 -4.61
C PHE A 241 13.21 1.12 -5.19
N GLU A 242 14.14 2.06 -5.12
CA GLU A 242 13.98 3.45 -5.57
C GLU A 242 13.57 3.50 -7.05
N ALA A 243 14.18 2.66 -7.88
CA ALA A 243 13.88 2.59 -9.31
C ALA A 243 12.42 2.19 -9.62
N LEU A 244 11.73 1.45 -8.74
CA LEU A 244 10.30 1.17 -8.90
C LEU A 244 9.46 2.43 -8.69
N GLY A 245 9.79 3.23 -7.66
CA GLY A 245 9.16 4.52 -7.39
C GLY A 245 9.38 5.52 -8.53
N GLU A 246 10.61 5.63 -9.03
CA GLU A 246 10.94 6.52 -10.16
C GLU A 246 10.17 6.14 -11.43
N ARG A 247 10.09 4.83 -11.76
CA ARG A 247 9.26 4.34 -12.88
C ARG A 247 7.79 4.65 -12.67
N PHE A 248 7.26 4.47 -11.48
CA PHE A 248 5.89 4.86 -11.15
C PHE A 248 5.60 6.34 -11.42
N LEU A 249 6.47 7.22 -10.93
CA LEU A 249 6.32 8.66 -11.16
C LEU A 249 6.38 8.99 -12.66
N ALA A 250 7.36 8.44 -13.37
CA ALA A 250 7.51 8.68 -14.81
C ALA A 250 6.28 8.20 -15.61
N ASP A 251 5.83 6.97 -15.35
CA ASP A 251 4.72 6.36 -16.08
C ASP A 251 3.41 7.11 -15.86
N LEU A 252 3.07 7.42 -14.60
CA LEU A 252 1.78 8.01 -14.29
C LEU A 252 1.72 9.50 -14.60
N THR A 253 2.84 10.23 -14.49
CA THR A 253 2.89 11.62 -14.97
C THR A 253 2.76 11.72 -16.48
N ALA A 254 3.37 10.80 -17.24
CA ALA A 254 3.18 10.70 -18.68
C ALA A 254 1.71 10.41 -19.06
N ARG A 255 0.96 9.73 -18.19
CA ARG A 255 -0.47 9.47 -18.33
C ARG A 255 -1.38 10.60 -17.83
N GLY A 256 -0.82 11.68 -17.26
CA GLY A 256 -1.56 12.86 -16.84
C GLY A 256 -1.74 13.03 -15.33
N MET A 257 -1.20 12.13 -14.49
CA MET A 257 -1.17 12.34 -13.04
C MET A 257 -0.32 13.59 -12.73
N LYS A 258 -0.74 14.37 -11.75
CA LYS A 258 -0.01 15.58 -11.35
C LYS A 258 0.85 15.30 -10.12
N LEU A 259 1.97 16.01 -10.03
CA LEU A 259 2.81 16.04 -8.85
C LEU A 259 2.76 17.44 -8.23
N THR A 260 2.70 17.50 -6.91
CA THR A 260 2.87 18.75 -6.16
C THR A 260 3.52 18.46 -4.82
N ARG A 261 3.93 19.51 -4.12
CA ARG A 261 4.43 19.43 -2.75
C ARG A 261 3.33 19.81 -1.77
N ALA A 262 3.31 19.22 -0.58
CA ALA A 262 2.30 19.52 0.44
C ALA A 262 2.24 21.02 0.79
N ALA A 263 3.38 21.71 0.85
CA ALA A 263 3.41 23.16 1.12
C ALA A 263 2.88 24.01 -0.04
N ALA A 264 2.91 23.51 -1.29
CA ALA A 264 2.46 24.24 -2.47
C ALA A 264 0.96 24.06 -2.76
N TRP A 265 0.31 23.06 -2.14
CA TRP A 265 -1.12 22.83 -2.30
C TRP A 265 -1.92 23.84 -1.47
N CYS A 266 -2.35 24.95 -2.07
CA CYS A 266 -3.11 25.96 -1.36
C CYS A 266 -4.49 25.45 -1.01
#